data_AF-A0A7C1F0K9-F1
#
_entry.id   AF-A0A7C1F0K9-F1
#
_cell.length_a   1.000
_cell.length_b   1.000
_cell.length_c   1.000
_cell.angle_alpha   90.00
_cell.angle_beta   90.00
_cell.angle_gamma   90.00
#
_symmetry.space_group_name_H-M   'P 1'
#
loop_
_entity.id
_entity.type
_entity.pdbx_description
1 polymer ?
#
loop_
_entity_poly.entity_id
_entity_poly.type
_entity_poly.pdbx_seq_one_letter_code
_entity_poly.pdbx_strand_id
1 'polypeptide(L)'
;MTEDVQGKIAALRQAAVKFRMSSHQIHAAVREVAQIADDVNAIANSPASDDWVLRFGNQRGWIDGWADTLARFGANLESAADQLESAAGTPPTESGVPPPPSETALPMAPEAQESPPREAVRTGIRPDDSDWAKPTARARMPRPEEYLSGFNRARYDSLGEHMRLIDVKESELAALDSQRDAAARSAWMLRERLSANHPDVIAAEDRLNTLTERMEKTARDLAESRALVETIQHRLELIRPGYGADVREIRAMESYTNPVWLRENTFDCVRYIVERMPLPAAIARDAHLWDDLARSSELARYGITQGREPLPGSVLVMEREHSFADDIYGHVMYVERVDADGSVWVTDNHHAEPVRLSDLTDELDSPNMRYLYFSWHTRI
;
A
#
# COMPACT_ATOMS: atom_id res chain seq x y z
N MET A 1 20.43 30.06 3.13
CA MET A 1 20.11 28.71 3.64
C MET A 1 20.49 28.66 5.11
N THR A 2 19.56 28.31 6.00
CA THR A 2 19.83 28.25 7.44
C THR A 2 20.64 27.00 7.78
N GLU A 3 21.54 27.09 8.77
CA GLU A 3 22.37 25.98 9.25
C GLU A 3 21.54 24.74 9.63
N ASP A 4 20.31 24.96 10.10
CA ASP A 4 19.34 23.90 10.43
C ASP A 4 18.91 23.06 9.22
N VAL A 5 18.66 23.68 8.05
CA VAL A 5 18.24 22.95 6.84
C VAL A 5 19.35 22.03 6.32
N GLN A 6 20.60 22.50 6.36
CA GLN A 6 21.76 21.68 6.01
C GLN A 6 21.95 20.51 6.96
N GLY A 7 21.74 20.73 8.27
CA GLY A 7 21.74 19.66 9.26
C GLY A 7 20.69 18.57 8.98
N LYS A 8 19.48 18.96 8.57
CA LYS A 8 18.41 18.01 8.24
C LYS A 8 18.68 17.22 6.95
N ILE A 9 19.22 17.87 5.91
CA ILE A 9 19.64 17.21 4.67
C ILE A 9 20.73 16.18 4.97
N ALA A 10 21.73 16.53 5.76
CA ALA A 10 22.78 15.60 6.18
C ALA A 10 22.23 14.40 6.97
N ALA A 11 21.26 14.63 7.86
CA ALA A 11 20.59 13.57 8.62
C ALA A 11 19.80 12.61 7.72
N LEU A 12 19.11 13.11 6.68
CA LEU A 12 18.41 12.28 5.69
C LEU A 12 19.39 11.40 4.92
N ARG A 13 20.52 11.96 4.45
CA ARG A 13 21.57 11.18 3.77
C ARG A 13 22.16 10.11 4.68
N GLN A 14 22.39 10.43 5.96
CA GLN A 14 22.90 9.45 6.93
C GLN A 14 21.89 8.31 7.17
N ALA A 15 20.60 8.62 7.27
CA ALA A 15 19.54 7.63 7.38
C ALA A 15 19.48 6.73 6.12
N ALA A 16 19.57 7.32 4.92
CA ALA A 16 19.62 6.59 3.66
C ALA A 16 20.77 5.57 3.62
N VAL A 17 21.97 5.96 4.08
CA VAL A 17 23.13 5.05 4.20
C VAL A 17 22.84 3.89 5.14
N LYS A 18 22.25 4.15 6.32
CA LYS A 18 21.90 3.09 7.28
C LYS A 18 20.93 2.06 6.68
N PHE A 19 19.87 2.52 6.01
CA PHE A 19 18.90 1.63 5.36
C PHE A 19 19.53 0.76 4.27
N ARG A 20 20.41 1.33 3.43
CA ARG A 20 21.16 0.58 2.42
C ARG A 20 22.10 -0.44 3.04
N MET A 21 22.82 -0.08 4.11
CA MET A 21 23.70 -1.01 4.82
C MET A 21 22.91 -2.18 5.42
N SER A 22 21.77 -1.92 6.07
CA SER A 22 20.89 -2.97 6.60
C SER A 22 20.36 -3.88 5.50
N SER A 23 19.93 -3.33 4.37
CA SER A 23 19.54 -4.12 3.19
C SER A 23 20.65 -5.05 2.71
N HIS A 24 21.88 -4.53 2.56
CA HIS A 24 23.04 -5.33 2.17
C HIS A 24 23.38 -6.44 3.17
N GLN A 25 23.27 -6.17 4.48
CA GLN A 25 23.52 -7.14 5.54
C GLN A 25 22.48 -8.27 5.51
N ILE A 26 21.20 -7.94 5.32
CA ILE A 26 20.13 -8.95 5.19
C ILE A 26 20.36 -9.81 3.95
N HIS A 27 20.63 -9.19 2.80
CA HIS A 27 20.96 -9.91 1.55
C HIS A 27 22.18 -10.84 1.72
N ALA A 28 23.20 -10.41 2.46
CA ALA A 28 24.36 -11.25 2.74
C ALA A 28 24.00 -12.45 3.64
N ALA A 29 23.24 -12.21 4.72
CA ALA A 29 22.79 -13.27 5.62
C ALA A 29 21.90 -14.29 4.91
N VAL A 30 20.97 -13.85 4.05
CA VAL A 30 20.12 -14.76 3.27
C VAL A 30 20.95 -15.65 2.35
N ARG A 31 21.99 -15.11 1.69
CA ARG A 31 22.90 -15.91 0.86
C ARG A 31 23.68 -16.93 1.69
N GLU A 32 24.14 -16.55 2.86
CA GLU A 32 24.85 -17.45 3.78
C GLU A 32 23.95 -18.60 4.25
N VAL A 33 22.72 -18.30 4.67
CA VAL A 33 21.76 -19.33 5.09
C VAL A 33 21.34 -20.21 3.91
N ALA A 34 21.23 -19.66 2.69
CA ALA A 34 20.97 -20.47 1.50
C ALA A 34 22.10 -21.47 1.22
N GLN A 35 23.36 -21.07 1.39
CA GLN A 35 24.48 -21.99 1.28
C GLN A 35 24.42 -23.09 2.35
N ILE A 36 24.09 -22.74 3.60
CA ILE A 36 23.88 -23.73 4.68
C ILE A 36 22.73 -24.67 4.32
N ALA A 37 21.65 -24.17 3.70
CA ALA A 37 20.54 -24.98 3.22
C ALA A 37 20.97 -26.03 2.20
N ASP A 38 21.76 -25.63 1.22
CA ASP A 38 22.31 -26.53 0.21
C ASP A 38 23.24 -27.58 0.83
N ASP A 39 24.10 -27.17 1.77
CA ASP A 39 25.04 -28.07 2.45
C ASP A 39 24.31 -29.10 3.34
N VAL A 40 23.31 -28.65 4.11
CA VAL A 40 22.49 -29.52 4.96
C VAL A 40 21.72 -30.54 4.11
N ASN A 41 21.15 -30.10 2.99
CA ASN A 41 20.46 -30.98 2.05
C ASN A 41 21.40 -32.06 1.50
N ALA A 42 22.63 -31.68 1.15
CA ALA A 42 23.62 -32.60 0.60
C ALA A 42 24.13 -33.64 1.60
N ILE A 43 24.18 -33.30 2.90
CA ILE A 43 24.78 -34.14 3.94
C ILE A 43 23.74 -34.99 4.68
N ALA A 44 22.60 -34.42 5.07
CA ALA A 44 21.71 -35.04 6.04
C ALA A 44 20.73 -36.06 5.43
N ASN A 45 20.33 -35.90 4.16
CA ASN A 45 19.40 -36.77 3.42
C ASN A 45 18.26 -37.32 4.32
N SER A 46 17.60 -36.43 5.05
CA SER A 46 16.59 -36.77 6.05
C SER A 46 15.30 -36.00 5.81
N PRO A 47 14.13 -36.54 6.18
CA PRO A 47 12.88 -35.80 6.08
C PRO A 47 12.89 -34.46 6.84
N ALA A 48 13.68 -34.35 7.91
CA ALA A 48 13.82 -33.12 8.68
C ALA A 48 14.65 -32.05 7.96
N SER A 49 15.70 -32.44 7.23
CA SER A 49 16.48 -31.52 6.40
C SER A 49 15.67 -31.01 5.21
N ASP A 50 14.90 -31.90 4.57
CA ASP A 50 14.05 -31.55 3.42
C ASP A 50 12.97 -30.53 3.84
N ASP A 51 12.32 -30.76 4.97
CA ASP A 51 11.30 -29.86 5.52
C ASP A 51 11.91 -28.50 5.93
N TRP A 52 13.12 -28.47 6.49
CA TRP A 52 13.80 -27.21 6.81
C TRP A 52 14.20 -26.42 5.57
N VAL A 53 14.81 -27.07 4.56
CA VAL A 53 15.21 -26.44 3.28
C VAL A 53 13.99 -25.87 2.58
N LEU A 54 12.87 -26.60 2.58
CA LEU A 54 11.62 -26.14 2.00
C LEU A 54 11.05 -24.92 2.76
N ARG A 55 11.05 -24.95 4.10
CA ARG A 55 10.65 -23.81 4.94
C ARG A 55 11.50 -22.58 4.68
N PHE A 56 12.83 -22.74 4.62
CA PHE A 56 13.74 -21.64 4.30
C PHE A 56 13.50 -21.09 2.88
N GLY A 57 13.35 -21.96 1.87
CA GLY A 57 13.05 -21.56 0.50
C GLY A 57 11.77 -20.72 0.39
N ASN A 58 10.75 -21.07 1.17
CA ASN A 58 9.49 -20.33 1.22
C ASN A 58 9.62 -18.97 1.92
N GLN A 59 10.43 -18.87 2.97
CA GLN A 59 10.67 -17.60 3.70
C GLN A 59 11.63 -16.67 2.97
N ARG A 60 12.56 -17.21 2.18
CA ARG A 60 13.60 -16.46 1.48
C ARG A 60 13.04 -15.31 0.65
N GLY A 61 11.97 -15.56 -0.12
CA GLY A 61 11.35 -14.53 -0.95
C GLY A 61 10.81 -13.33 -0.14
N TRP A 62 10.26 -13.59 1.04
CA TRP A 62 9.79 -12.53 1.94
C TRP A 62 10.95 -11.72 2.53
N ILE A 63 12.03 -12.39 2.96
CA ILE A 63 13.22 -11.72 3.52
C ILE A 63 13.94 -10.89 2.44
N ASP A 64 14.10 -11.42 1.23
CA ASP A 64 14.64 -10.70 0.08
C ASP A 64 13.78 -9.47 -0.26
N GLY A 65 12.45 -9.61 -0.24
CA GLY A 65 11.51 -8.50 -0.44
C GLY A 65 11.60 -7.39 0.63
N TRP A 66 11.84 -7.76 1.89
CA TRP A 66 12.10 -6.81 2.97
C TRP A 66 13.40 -6.03 2.74
N ALA A 67 14.48 -6.74 2.40
CA ALA A 67 15.77 -6.12 2.10
C ALA A 67 15.65 -5.13 0.92
N ASP A 68 14.92 -5.48 -0.13
CA ASP A 68 14.67 -4.59 -1.27
C ASP A 68 13.83 -3.37 -0.89
N THR A 69 12.86 -3.53 0.03
CA THR A 69 12.05 -2.42 0.55
C THR A 69 12.91 -1.41 1.32
N LEU A 70 13.84 -1.89 2.15
CA LEU A 70 14.79 -1.02 2.86
C LEU A 70 15.71 -0.28 1.89
N ALA A 71 16.18 -0.95 0.83
CA ALA A 71 17.00 -0.30 -0.20
C ALA A 71 16.24 0.82 -0.92
N ARG A 72 14.99 0.56 -1.32
CA ARG A 72 14.11 1.57 -1.95
C ARG A 72 13.85 2.75 -1.02
N PHE A 73 13.55 2.50 0.25
CA PHE A 73 13.34 3.56 1.21
C PHE A 73 14.59 4.42 1.39
N GLY A 74 15.77 3.80 1.47
CA GLY A 74 17.05 4.52 1.47
C GLY A 74 17.25 5.41 0.24
N ALA A 75 16.93 4.91 -0.96
CA ALA A 75 17.00 5.70 -2.19
C ALA A 75 16.04 6.90 -2.20
N ASN A 76 14.82 6.72 -1.67
CA ASN A 76 13.84 7.81 -1.56
C ASN A 76 14.32 8.93 -0.62
N LEU A 77 14.97 8.57 0.50
CA LEU A 77 15.54 9.55 1.42
C LEU A 77 16.69 10.36 0.78
N GLU A 78 17.49 9.71 -0.06
CA GLU A 78 18.57 10.36 -0.81
C GLU A 78 18.01 11.32 -1.87
N SER A 79 16.99 10.89 -2.62
CA SER A 79 16.28 11.76 -3.57
C SER A 79 15.61 12.96 -2.90
N ALA A 80 14.98 12.76 -1.74
CA ALA A 80 14.40 13.86 -0.96
C ALA A 80 15.47 14.86 -0.50
N ALA A 81 16.66 14.36 -0.10
CA ALA A 81 17.79 15.22 0.25
C ALA A 81 18.26 16.05 -0.95
N ASP A 82 18.36 15.45 -2.14
CA ASP A 82 18.76 16.14 -3.38
C ASP A 82 17.75 17.22 -3.80
N GLN A 83 16.44 16.95 -3.65
CA GLN A 83 15.38 17.93 -3.92
C GLN A 83 15.44 19.12 -2.97
N LEU A 84 15.64 18.87 -1.67
CA LEU A 84 15.77 19.94 -0.67
C LEU A 84 17.02 20.80 -0.90
N GLU A 85 18.13 20.18 -1.29
CA GLU A 85 19.37 20.88 -1.63
C GLU A 85 19.19 21.76 -2.88
N SER A 86 18.52 21.24 -3.91
CA SER A 86 18.20 21.97 -5.15
C SER A 86 17.27 23.17 -4.88
N ALA A 87 16.25 22.98 -4.04
CA ALA A 87 15.33 24.03 -3.63
C ALA A 87 16.03 25.12 -2.82
N ALA A 88 17.01 24.76 -1.98
CA ALA A 88 17.77 25.70 -1.17
C ALA A 88 18.89 26.43 -1.93
N GLY A 89 19.35 25.89 -3.06
CA GLY A 89 20.42 26.44 -3.91
C GLY A 89 19.97 27.47 -4.96
N THR A 90 18.67 27.73 -5.12
CA THR A 90 18.16 28.76 -6.04
C THR A 90 18.07 30.11 -5.32
N PRO A 91 18.95 31.10 -5.60
CA PRO A 91 18.88 32.41 -4.95
C PRO A 91 17.66 33.22 -5.43
N PRO A 92 17.09 34.12 -4.59
CA PRO A 92 16.15 35.12 -5.08
C PRO A 92 16.90 36.04 -6.06
N THR A 93 16.30 36.29 -7.22
CA THR A 93 16.85 37.22 -8.21
C THR A 93 16.81 38.65 -7.65
N GLU A 94 17.90 39.11 -7.03
CA GLU A 94 18.11 40.52 -6.70
C GLU A 94 18.20 41.33 -7.99
N SER A 95 17.17 42.17 -8.22
CA SER A 95 17.20 43.20 -9.25
C SER A 95 18.24 44.25 -8.85
N GLY A 96 19.35 44.27 -9.60
CA GLY A 96 20.39 45.29 -9.47
C GLY A 96 19.84 46.68 -9.75
N VAL A 97 19.88 47.53 -8.73
CA VAL A 97 19.67 48.98 -8.83
C VAL A 97 20.92 49.61 -9.50
N PRO A 98 20.79 50.35 -10.61
CA PRO A 98 21.90 51.17 -11.12
C PRO A 98 21.98 52.51 -10.35
N PRO A 99 23.17 53.13 -10.23
CA PRO A 99 23.36 54.35 -9.44
C PRO A 99 22.68 55.56 -10.12
N PRO A 100 22.30 56.60 -9.35
CA PRO A 100 21.57 57.74 -9.89
C PRO A 100 22.48 58.68 -10.70
N PRO A 101 22.00 59.32 -11.78
CA PRO A 101 22.65 60.47 -12.37
C PRO A 101 22.29 61.75 -11.60
N SER A 102 23.25 62.67 -11.54
CA SER A 102 23.17 63.96 -10.86
C SER A 102 22.00 64.85 -11.30
N GLU A 103 21.44 65.55 -10.32
CA GLU A 103 20.40 66.59 -10.44
C GLU A 103 20.78 67.71 -11.42
N THR A 104 19.85 68.09 -12.31
CA THR A 104 19.55 69.52 -12.58
C THR A 104 18.11 69.68 -13.11
N ALA A 105 17.29 70.38 -12.33
CA ALA A 105 16.11 71.21 -12.66
C ALA A 105 14.88 70.66 -13.44
N LEU A 106 13.72 70.69 -12.75
CA LEU A 106 12.31 70.71 -13.21
C LEU A 106 11.96 72.02 -14.00
N PRO A 107 10.72 72.27 -14.54
CA PRO A 107 9.42 71.55 -14.40
C PRO A 107 8.52 71.45 -15.67
N MET A 108 7.45 70.62 -15.60
CA MET A 108 6.03 70.90 -15.97
C MET A 108 5.26 69.67 -16.51
N ALA A 109 4.03 69.48 -16.00
CA ALA A 109 3.03 68.42 -16.27
C ALA A 109 2.21 68.68 -17.57
N PRO A 110 1.12 67.94 -17.94
CA PRO A 110 0.50 66.72 -17.37
C PRO A 110 0.04 65.65 -18.42
N GLU A 111 -0.60 64.57 -17.91
CA GLU A 111 -1.61 63.67 -18.54
C GLU A 111 -1.22 62.70 -19.68
N ALA A 112 -1.29 61.39 -19.40
CA ALA A 112 -2.11 60.41 -20.14
C ALA A 112 -2.09 59.01 -19.47
N GLN A 113 -3.22 58.31 -19.59
CA GLN A 113 -3.48 56.92 -19.22
C GLN A 113 -2.52 55.93 -19.90
N GLU A 114 -2.19 54.80 -19.27
CA GLU A 114 -2.23 53.47 -19.91
C GLU A 114 -1.93 52.32 -18.91
N SER A 115 -2.57 51.19 -19.20
CA SER A 115 -2.63 49.91 -18.48
C SER A 115 -1.26 49.24 -18.21
N PRO A 116 -1.19 48.28 -17.26
CA PRO A 116 0.06 47.59 -16.94
C PRO A 116 0.54 46.67 -18.09
N PRO A 117 1.86 46.57 -18.35
CA PRO A 117 2.37 45.56 -19.25
C PRO A 117 2.40 44.18 -18.56
N ARG A 118 1.89 43.19 -19.29
CA ARG A 118 1.99 41.75 -19.00
C ARG A 118 3.45 41.37 -18.77
N GLU A 119 3.78 40.94 -17.56
CA GLU A 119 5.04 40.27 -17.25
C GLU A 119 5.05 38.89 -17.91
N ALA A 120 5.92 38.74 -18.91
CA ALA A 120 6.19 37.46 -19.54
C ALA A 120 6.92 36.57 -18.54
N VAL A 121 6.19 35.62 -17.95
CA VAL A 121 6.74 34.47 -17.25
C VAL A 121 7.70 33.74 -18.20
N ARG A 122 9.00 33.89 -17.94
CA ARG A 122 10.06 33.04 -18.49
C ARG A 122 10.21 31.85 -17.55
N THR A 123 9.31 30.88 -17.67
CA THR A 123 9.52 29.53 -17.12
C THR A 123 10.53 28.82 -18.01
N GLY A 124 11.79 28.85 -17.59
CA GLY A 124 12.82 27.94 -18.10
C GLY A 124 12.59 26.53 -17.57
N ILE A 125 11.49 25.89 -17.96
CA ILE A 125 11.31 24.45 -17.77
C ILE A 125 12.07 23.79 -18.91
N ARG A 126 13.21 23.16 -18.57
CA ARG A 126 13.92 22.28 -19.50
C ARG A 126 13.02 21.07 -19.80
N PRO A 127 12.88 20.62 -21.06
CA PRO A 127 11.92 19.57 -21.45
C PRO A 127 12.24 18.14 -20.97
N ASP A 128 13.12 17.93 -19.98
CA ASP A 128 13.68 16.60 -19.68
C ASP A 128 13.43 16.10 -18.23
N ASP A 129 12.71 16.86 -17.41
CA ASP A 129 12.41 16.48 -16.00
C ASP A 129 11.06 15.74 -15.85
N SER A 130 10.64 15.00 -16.88
CA SER A 130 9.37 14.27 -16.90
C SER A 130 9.49 12.93 -16.16
N ASP A 131 9.34 12.95 -14.82
CA ASP A 131 9.38 11.74 -13.98
C ASP A 131 8.09 10.88 -14.06
N TRP A 132 7.15 11.25 -14.93
CA TRP A 132 5.80 10.66 -15.03
C TRP A 132 5.76 9.24 -15.60
N ALA A 133 6.83 8.80 -16.28
CA ALA A 133 6.81 7.63 -17.15
C ALA A 133 7.75 6.48 -16.72
N LYS A 134 8.33 6.49 -15.52
CA LYS A 134 9.18 5.37 -15.10
C LYS A 134 8.30 4.12 -14.87
N PRO A 135 8.49 3.03 -15.65
CA PRO A 135 7.70 1.81 -15.48
C PRO A 135 8.04 1.19 -14.12
N THR A 136 7.05 1.14 -13.23
CA THR A 136 7.14 0.39 -11.98
C THR A 136 7.11 -1.12 -12.28
N ALA A 137 7.79 -1.91 -11.44
CA ALA A 137 7.77 -3.37 -11.57
C ALA A 137 6.32 -3.87 -11.67
N ARG A 138 6.02 -4.60 -12.74
CA ARG A 138 4.67 -5.10 -13.00
C ARG A 138 4.20 -5.94 -11.83
N ALA A 139 3.14 -5.49 -11.16
CA ALA A 139 2.40 -6.31 -10.22
C ALA A 139 1.99 -7.59 -10.98
N ARG A 140 2.48 -8.75 -10.52
CA ARG A 140 2.08 -10.03 -11.12
C ARG A 140 0.80 -10.46 -10.45
N MET A 141 -0.21 -10.83 -11.24
CA MET A 141 -1.46 -11.32 -10.69
C MET A 141 -1.16 -12.59 -9.89
N PRO A 142 -1.57 -12.69 -8.60
CA PRO A 142 -1.47 -13.94 -7.85
C PRO A 142 -2.20 -15.02 -8.64
N ARG A 143 -1.55 -16.17 -8.90
CA ARG A 143 -2.19 -17.21 -9.70
C ARG A 143 -3.32 -17.84 -8.89
N PRO A 144 -4.51 -18.03 -9.46
CA PRO A 144 -5.62 -18.70 -8.79
C PRO A 144 -5.45 -20.23 -8.74
N GLU A 145 -4.22 -20.73 -8.99
CA GLU A 145 -3.84 -22.10 -8.67
C GLU A 145 -3.95 -22.35 -7.15
N GLU A 146 -3.88 -21.28 -6.36
CA GLU A 146 -4.18 -21.22 -4.94
C GLU A 146 -5.67 -20.97 -4.72
N TYR A 147 -6.24 -21.58 -3.69
CA TYR A 147 -7.67 -21.51 -3.39
C TYR A 147 -8.18 -20.06 -3.26
N LEU A 148 -9.34 -19.79 -3.86
CA LEU A 148 -10.09 -18.54 -3.73
C LEU A 148 -11.56 -18.86 -3.48
N SER A 149 -12.11 -18.33 -2.39
CA SER A 149 -13.51 -18.58 -2.05
C SER A 149 -14.48 -17.91 -3.01
N GLY A 150 -15.69 -18.46 -3.08
CA GLY A 150 -16.78 -17.87 -3.87
C GLY A 150 -17.07 -16.41 -3.50
N PHE A 151 -16.97 -16.05 -2.21
CA PHE A 151 -17.20 -14.69 -1.72
C PHE A 151 -16.20 -13.66 -2.25
N ASN A 152 -14.95 -14.07 -2.49
CA ASN A 152 -13.87 -13.16 -2.88
C ASN A 152 -13.63 -13.12 -4.40
N ARG A 153 -14.40 -13.89 -5.18
CA ARG A 153 -14.26 -13.94 -6.64
C ARG A 153 -14.48 -12.58 -7.30
N ALA A 154 -15.55 -11.86 -6.95
CA ALA A 154 -15.82 -10.54 -7.52
C ALA A 154 -14.69 -9.53 -7.22
N ARG A 155 -14.06 -9.62 -6.04
CA ARG A 155 -12.93 -8.76 -5.66
C ARG A 155 -11.66 -9.13 -6.42
N TYR A 156 -11.41 -10.42 -6.62
CA TYR A 156 -10.30 -10.89 -7.45
C TYR A 156 -10.49 -10.49 -8.93
N ASP A 157 -11.71 -10.57 -9.46
CA ASP A 157 -12.01 -10.12 -10.82
C ASP A 157 -11.75 -8.61 -10.96
N SER A 158 -12.19 -7.81 -9.97
CA SER A 158 -11.90 -6.37 -9.88
C SER A 158 -10.40 -6.08 -9.81
N LEU A 159 -9.61 -6.87 -9.08
CA LEU A 159 -8.14 -6.77 -9.10
C LEU A 159 -7.60 -6.91 -10.53
N GLY A 160 -8.06 -7.92 -11.27
CA GLY A 160 -7.67 -8.11 -12.67
C GLY A 160 -8.08 -6.96 -13.58
N GLU A 161 -9.24 -6.35 -13.35
CA GLU A 161 -9.69 -5.14 -14.06
C GLU A 161 -8.82 -3.93 -13.77
N HIS A 162 -8.52 -3.65 -12.50
CA HIS A 162 -7.65 -2.53 -12.11
C HIS A 162 -6.22 -2.70 -12.62
N MET A 163 -5.68 -3.92 -12.62
CA MET A 163 -4.37 -4.19 -13.21
C MET A 163 -4.32 -3.88 -14.71
N ARG A 164 -5.36 -4.25 -15.48
CA ARG A 164 -5.46 -3.87 -16.89
C ARG A 164 -5.63 -2.37 -17.07
N LEU A 165 -6.41 -1.72 -16.19
CA LEU A 165 -6.61 -0.28 -16.23
C LEU A 165 -5.29 0.47 -15.98
N ILE A 166 -4.44 -0.02 -15.08
CA ILE A 166 -3.09 0.48 -14.86
C ILE A 166 -2.28 0.43 -16.16
N ASP A 167 -2.22 -0.72 -16.85
CA ASP A 167 -1.49 -0.85 -18.12
C ASP A 167 -1.99 0.15 -19.19
N VAL A 168 -3.31 0.31 -19.30
CA VAL A 168 -3.94 1.27 -20.22
C VAL A 168 -3.57 2.71 -19.85
N LYS A 169 -3.62 3.06 -18.57
CA LYS A 169 -3.35 4.42 -18.07
C LYS A 169 -1.88 4.79 -18.15
N GLU A 170 -0.98 3.85 -17.92
CA GLU A 170 0.46 4.04 -18.14
C GLU A 170 0.76 4.31 -19.63
N SER A 171 0.11 3.56 -20.53
CA SER A 171 0.22 3.77 -21.97
C SER A 171 -0.38 5.13 -22.41
N GLU A 172 -1.53 5.51 -21.84
CA GLU A 172 -2.16 6.81 -22.07
C GLU A 172 -1.27 7.97 -21.61
N LEU A 173 -0.67 7.87 -20.42
CA LEU A 173 0.26 8.87 -19.91
C LEU A 173 1.48 9.03 -20.81
N ALA A 174 2.10 7.92 -21.24
CA ALA A 174 3.24 7.98 -22.16
C ALA A 174 2.87 8.66 -23.50
N ALA A 175 1.67 8.39 -24.02
CA ALA A 175 1.18 9.03 -25.24
C ALA A 175 0.87 10.52 -25.02
N LEU A 176 0.32 10.90 -23.87
CA LEU A 176 0.05 12.31 -23.52
C LEU A 176 1.36 13.10 -23.31
N ASP A 177 2.37 12.51 -22.68
CA ASP A 177 3.68 13.13 -22.48
C ASP A 177 4.36 13.43 -23.83
N SER A 178 4.35 12.46 -24.75
CA SER A 178 4.85 12.66 -26.12
C SER A 178 4.11 13.77 -26.88
N GLN A 179 2.78 13.85 -26.72
CA GLN A 179 1.96 14.91 -27.31
C GLN A 179 2.26 16.28 -26.69
N ARG A 180 2.41 16.34 -25.36
CA ARG A 180 2.77 17.57 -24.63
C ARG A 180 4.12 18.09 -25.12
N ASP A 181 5.12 17.23 -25.25
CA ASP A 181 6.45 17.64 -25.71
C ASP A 181 6.45 18.14 -27.16
N ALA A 182 5.69 17.50 -28.05
CA ALA A 182 5.52 17.98 -29.41
C ALA A 182 4.79 19.33 -29.45
N ALA A 183 3.77 19.52 -28.62
CA ALA A 183 3.06 20.79 -28.49
C ALA A 183 3.98 21.88 -27.89
N ALA A 184 4.82 21.54 -26.91
CA ALA A 184 5.74 22.47 -26.25
C ALA A 184 6.79 22.99 -27.24
N ARG A 185 7.39 22.08 -28.03
CA ARG A 185 8.31 22.46 -29.12
C ARG A 185 7.62 23.36 -30.15
N SER A 186 6.38 23.07 -30.49
CA SER A 186 5.61 23.85 -31.48
C SER A 186 5.28 25.25 -30.95
N ALA A 187 4.81 25.36 -29.71
CA ALA A 187 4.54 26.63 -29.04
C ALA A 187 5.81 27.49 -28.92
N TRP A 188 6.93 26.87 -28.54
CA TRP A 188 8.23 27.56 -28.48
C TRP A 188 8.64 28.11 -29.85
N MET A 189 8.57 27.31 -30.91
CA MET A 189 8.89 27.78 -32.27
C MET A 189 7.96 28.91 -32.75
N LEU A 190 6.68 28.87 -32.39
CA LEU A 190 5.73 29.95 -32.72
C LEU A 190 6.08 31.23 -31.97
N ARG A 191 6.43 31.14 -30.69
CA ARG A 191 6.81 32.29 -29.85
C ARG A 191 8.12 32.96 -30.31
N GLU A 192 9.06 32.20 -30.86
CA GLU A 192 10.28 32.76 -31.46
C GLU A 192 10.00 33.52 -32.77
N ARG A 193 8.92 33.18 -33.48
CA ARG A 193 8.58 33.77 -34.79
C ARG A 193 7.52 34.88 -34.72
N LEU A 194 6.64 34.83 -33.72
CA LEU A 194 5.45 35.65 -33.61
C LEU A 194 5.45 36.39 -32.27
N SER A 195 4.70 37.50 -32.19
CA SER A 195 4.48 38.16 -30.90
C SER A 195 3.73 37.24 -29.94
N ALA A 196 4.01 37.31 -28.64
CA ALA A 196 3.35 36.48 -27.62
C ALA A 196 1.80 36.56 -27.63
N ASN A 197 1.23 37.69 -28.07
CA ASN A 197 -0.22 37.87 -28.16
C ASN A 197 -0.82 37.38 -29.49
N HIS A 198 -0.03 36.72 -30.35
CA HIS A 198 -0.53 36.21 -31.63
C HIS A 198 -1.52 35.05 -31.37
N PRO A 199 -2.67 34.99 -32.07
CA PRO A 199 -3.68 33.95 -31.85
C PRO A 199 -3.14 32.52 -31.89
N ASP A 200 -2.20 32.23 -32.79
CA ASP A 200 -1.58 30.90 -32.90
C ASP A 200 -0.71 30.52 -31.70
N VAL A 201 -0.06 31.50 -31.05
CA VAL A 201 0.72 31.26 -29.82
C VAL A 201 -0.23 30.94 -28.67
N ILE A 202 -1.30 31.72 -28.52
CA ILE A 202 -2.35 31.50 -27.50
C ILE A 202 -2.99 30.12 -27.68
N ALA A 203 -3.37 29.75 -28.90
CA ALA A 203 -3.98 28.45 -29.18
C ALA A 203 -3.02 27.27 -28.88
N ALA A 204 -1.72 27.45 -29.10
CA ALA A 204 -0.71 26.45 -28.76
C ALA A 204 -0.52 26.31 -27.24
N GLU A 205 -0.55 27.43 -26.50
CA GLU A 205 -0.51 27.45 -25.03
C GLU A 205 -1.77 26.82 -24.41
N ASP A 206 -2.96 27.12 -24.93
CA ASP A 206 -4.21 26.50 -24.49
C ASP A 206 -4.21 24.97 -24.70
N ARG A 207 -3.65 24.52 -25.83
CA ARG A 207 -3.48 23.09 -26.10
C ARG A 207 -2.51 22.44 -25.10
N LEU A 208 -1.43 23.12 -24.73
CA LEU A 208 -0.50 22.65 -23.70
C LEU A 208 -1.21 22.50 -22.35
N ASN A 209 -1.97 23.53 -21.93
CA ASN A 209 -2.73 23.48 -20.69
C ASN A 209 -3.72 22.31 -20.67
N THR A 210 -4.45 22.12 -21.77
CA THR A 210 -5.39 20.99 -21.92
C THR A 210 -4.69 19.62 -21.80
N LEU A 211 -3.49 19.47 -22.40
CA LEU A 211 -2.72 18.23 -22.30
C LEU A 211 -2.22 17.99 -20.88
N THR A 212 -1.74 19.04 -20.20
CA THR A 212 -1.30 18.97 -18.80
C THR A 212 -2.43 18.56 -17.88
N GLU A 213 -3.62 19.17 -18.00
CA GLU A 213 -4.80 18.81 -17.20
C GLU A 213 -5.20 17.33 -17.40
N ARG A 214 -5.13 16.84 -18.65
CA ARG A 214 -5.39 15.43 -18.96
C ARG A 214 -4.34 14.51 -18.36
N MET A 215 -3.06 14.89 -18.39
CA MET A 215 -1.99 14.12 -17.74
C MET A 215 -2.23 14.04 -16.24
N GLU A 216 -2.52 15.16 -15.57
CA GLU A 216 -2.79 15.19 -14.13
C GLU A 216 -3.98 14.33 -13.74
N LYS A 217 -5.08 14.40 -14.50
CA LYS A 217 -6.24 13.54 -14.29
C LYS A 217 -5.88 12.07 -14.44
N THR A 218 -5.19 11.71 -15.52
CA THR A 218 -4.78 10.33 -15.81
C THR A 218 -3.83 9.79 -14.73
N ALA A 219 -2.93 10.64 -14.22
CA ALA A 219 -2.03 10.30 -13.12
C ALA A 219 -2.77 10.07 -11.80
N ARG A 220 -3.80 10.87 -11.48
CA ARG A 220 -4.67 10.63 -10.32
C ARG A 220 -5.43 9.30 -10.43
N ASP A 221 -6.06 9.05 -11.58
CA ASP A 221 -6.81 7.80 -11.83
C ASP A 221 -5.87 6.56 -11.74
N LEU A 222 -4.62 6.70 -12.21
CA LEU A 222 -3.59 5.67 -12.11
C LEU A 222 -3.17 5.42 -10.66
N ALA A 223 -2.96 6.48 -9.87
CA ALA A 223 -2.61 6.37 -8.46
C ALA A 223 -3.72 5.69 -7.65
N GLU A 224 -4.99 6.05 -7.89
CA GLU A 224 -6.15 5.40 -7.28
C GLU A 224 -6.21 3.91 -7.61
N SER A 225 -6.05 3.56 -8.90
CA SER A 225 -6.06 2.15 -9.33
C SER A 225 -4.93 1.35 -8.70
N ARG A 226 -3.73 1.92 -8.57
CA ARG A 226 -2.59 1.27 -7.90
C ARG A 226 -2.88 1.03 -6.41
N ALA A 227 -3.44 2.02 -5.71
CA ALA A 227 -3.81 1.88 -4.31
C ALA A 227 -4.87 0.79 -4.09
N LEU A 228 -5.85 0.68 -5.00
CA LEU A 228 -6.86 -0.39 -4.97
C LEU A 228 -6.24 -1.76 -5.21
N VAL A 229 -5.33 -1.89 -6.19
CA VAL A 229 -4.60 -3.14 -6.45
C VAL A 229 -3.83 -3.58 -5.21
N GLU A 230 -3.06 -2.68 -4.60
CA GLU A 230 -2.28 -2.96 -3.40
C GLU A 230 -3.18 -3.40 -2.24
N THR A 231 -4.28 -2.67 -2.01
CA THR A 231 -5.26 -2.98 -0.96
C THR A 231 -5.87 -4.37 -1.16
N ILE A 232 -6.34 -4.69 -2.37
CA ILE A 232 -6.96 -6.00 -2.66
C ILE A 232 -5.92 -7.12 -2.55
N GLN A 233 -4.71 -6.91 -3.07
CA GLN A 233 -3.63 -7.91 -2.99
C GLN A 233 -3.23 -8.21 -1.54
N HIS A 234 -3.05 -7.17 -0.73
CA HIS A 234 -2.72 -7.32 0.69
C HIS A 234 -3.80 -8.11 1.43
N ARG A 235 -5.08 -7.77 1.23
CA ARG A 235 -6.19 -8.49 1.86
C ARG A 235 -6.34 -9.93 1.37
N LEU A 236 -6.10 -10.19 0.08
CA LEU A 236 -6.05 -11.55 -0.46
C LEU A 236 -4.94 -12.38 0.21
N GLU A 237 -3.78 -11.78 0.48
CA GLU A 237 -2.68 -12.45 1.17
C GLU A 237 -3.04 -12.79 2.62
N LEU A 238 -3.76 -11.90 3.33
CA LEU A 238 -4.21 -12.18 4.70
C LEU A 238 -5.09 -13.43 4.79
N ILE A 239 -5.99 -13.61 3.82
CA ILE A 239 -6.94 -14.74 3.80
C ILE A 239 -6.43 -15.96 3.02
N ARG A 240 -5.22 -15.89 2.48
CA ARG A 240 -4.61 -16.98 1.71
C ARG A 240 -4.42 -18.18 2.64
N PRO A 241 -4.85 -19.39 2.25
CA PRO A 241 -4.63 -20.57 3.08
C PRO A 241 -3.17 -20.74 3.48
N GLY A 242 -2.95 -20.97 4.76
CA GLY A 242 -1.61 -21.20 5.31
C GLY A 242 -0.92 -22.44 4.74
N TYR A 243 0.39 -22.56 5.00
CA TYR A 243 1.16 -23.73 4.60
C TYR A 243 0.60 -25.03 5.21
N GLY A 244 0.53 -26.09 4.40
CA GLY A 244 -0.05 -27.38 4.81
C GLY A 244 -1.58 -27.45 4.70
N ALA A 245 -2.23 -26.39 4.20
CA ALA A 245 -3.66 -26.39 3.94
C ALA A 245 -4.05 -27.38 2.82
N ASP A 246 -5.11 -28.13 3.05
CA ASP A 246 -5.76 -28.97 2.04
C ASP A 246 -6.91 -28.19 1.40
N VAL A 247 -6.69 -27.78 0.14
CA VAL A 247 -7.68 -27.04 -0.66
C VAL A 247 -9.01 -27.79 -0.77
N ARG A 248 -9.02 -29.14 -0.72
CA ARG A 248 -10.26 -29.92 -0.77
C ARG A 248 -11.07 -29.78 0.51
N GLU A 249 -10.41 -29.84 1.65
CA GLU A 249 -11.05 -29.63 2.97
C GLU A 249 -11.59 -28.21 3.09
N ILE A 250 -10.81 -27.22 2.66
CA ILE A 250 -11.25 -25.82 2.64
C ILE A 250 -12.50 -25.64 1.77
N ARG A 251 -12.53 -26.22 0.56
CA ARG A 251 -13.72 -26.17 -0.30
C ARG A 251 -14.93 -26.86 0.33
N ALA A 252 -14.71 -27.96 1.07
CA ALA A 252 -15.80 -28.62 1.78
C ALA A 252 -16.43 -27.68 2.82
N MET A 253 -15.62 -26.82 3.46
CA MET A 253 -16.10 -25.85 4.45
C MET A 253 -17.06 -24.79 3.87
N GLU A 254 -16.95 -24.41 2.59
CA GLU A 254 -17.87 -23.42 1.97
C GLU A 254 -19.34 -23.85 2.02
N SER A 255 -19.60 -25.15 2.00
CA SER A 255 -20.95 -25.74 2.05
C SER A 255 -21.24 -26.46 3.36
N TYR A 256 -20.28 -26.46 4.28
CA TYR A 256 -20.38 -27.20 5.53
C TYR A 256 -21.42 -26.57 6.44
N THR A 257 -22.28 -27.40 7.02
CA THR A 257 -23.20 -26.99 8.07
C THR A 257 -22.74 -27.60 9.37
N ASN A 258 -22.54 -26.77 10.39
CA ASN A 258 -22.10 -27.26 11.69
C ASN A 258 -23.09 -28.29 12.24
N PRO A 259 -22.60 -29.47 12.68
CA PRO A 259 -23.47 -30.55 13.11
C PRO A 259 -24.20 -30.16 14.39
N VAL A 260 -25.36 -30.76 14.61
CA VAL A 260 -26.21 -30.49 15.79
C VAL A 260 -25.43 -30.65 17.09
N TRP A 261 -24.64 -31.73 17.21
CA TRP A 261 -23.85 -31.98 18.42
C TRP A 261 -22.86 -30.85 18.71
N LEU A 262 -22.28 -30.19 17.70
CA LEU A 262 -21.34 -29.09 17.93
C LEU A 262 -22.07 -27.87 18.48
N ARG A 263 -23.24 -27.55 17.93
CA ARG A 263 -24.09 -26.45 18.42
C ARG A 263 -24.60 -26.69 19.83
N GLU A 264 -24.94 -27.93 20.16
CA GLU A 264 -25.46 -28.31 21.48
C GLU A 264 -24.38 -28.40 22.57
N ASN A 265 -23.11 -28.55 22.18
CA ASN A 265 -21.97 -28.66 23.11
C ASN A 265 -21.06 -27.42 23.09
N THR A 266 -21.52 -26.31 22.50
CA THR A 266 -20.86 -25.00 22.58
C THR A 266 -21.76 -24.02 23.31
N PHE A 267 -21.15 -23.06 24.00
CA PHE A 267 -21.84 -22.10 24.85
C PHE A 267 -21.46 -20.66 24.48
N ASP A 268 -22.32 -19.72 24.87
CA ASP A 268 -22.09 -18.28 24.82
C ASP A 268 -21.51 -17.75 23.49
N CYS A 269 -20.42 -16.99 23.54
CA CYS A 269 -19.80 -16.36 22.38
C CYS A 269 -19.33 -17.39 21.33
N VAL A 270 -18.83 -18.55 21.77
CA VAL A 270 -18.43 -19.63 20.85
C VAL A 270 -19.64 -20.20 20.12
N ARG A 271 -20.75 -20.47 20.81
CA ARG A 271 -21.99 -20.95 20.17
C ARG A 271 -22.49 -19.94 19.14
N TYR A 272 -22.40 -18.65 19.47
CA TYR A 272 -22.82 -17.57 18.57
C TYR A 272 -22.07 -17.59 17.23
N ILE A 273 -20.75 -17.84 17.24
CA ILE A 273 -19.95 -18.00 16.02
C ILE A 273 -20.32 -19.30 15.27
N VAL A 274 -20.47 -20.42 15.99
CA VAL A 274 -20.88 -21.72 15.41
C VAL A 274 -22.24 -21.63 14.70
N GLU A 275 -23.14 -20.75 15.14
CA GLU A 275 -24.42 -20.55 14.47
C GLU A 275 -24.33 -19.72 13.17
N ARG A 276 -23.23 -18.98 12.96
CA ARG A 276 -23.08 -18.02 11.85
C ARG A 276 -22.16 -18.46 10.74
N MET A 277 -21.20 -19.32 11.04
CA MET A 277 -20.21 -19.73 10.06
C MET A 277 -19.79 -21.18 10.20
N PRO A 278 -19.43 -21.84 9.08
CA PRO A 278 -18.89 -23.18 9.13
C PRO A 278 -17.54 -23.20 9.88
N LEU A 279 -17.42 -24.08 10.88
CA LEU A 279 -16.21 -24.21 11.70
C LEU A 279 -15.77 -25.67 11.81
N PRO A 280 -14.45 -25.96 11.73
CA PRO A 280 -13.93 -27.25 12.15
C PRO A 280 -14.24 -27.47 13.63
N ALA A 281 -14.81 -28.62 13.99
CA ALA A 281 -15.22 -28.88 15.36
C ALA A 281 -14.08 -28.75 16.40
N ALA A 282 -12.82 -28.95 15.98
CA ALA A 282 -11.66 -28.81 16.85
C ALA A 282 -11.39 -27.35 17.27
N ILE A 283 -11.80 -26.34 16.48
CA ILE A 283 -11.64 -24.93 16.88
C ILE A 283 -12.75 -24.46 17.80
N ALA A 284 -13.95 -25.02 17.69
CA ALA A 284 -15.14 -24.61 18.43
C ALA A 284 -15.12 -25.15 19.89
N ARG A 285 -14.11 -24.70 20.64
CA ARG A 285 -13.84 -24.95 22.06
C ARG A 285 -13.68 -23.59 22.78
N ASP A 286 -13.02 -23.57 23.94
CA ASP A 286 -12.79 -22.35 24.72
C ASP A 286 -12.13 -21.24 23.90
N ALA A 287 -12.69 -20.02 23.94
CA ALA A 287 -12.34 -18.89 23.08
C ALA A 287 -10.84 -18.53 23.10
N HIS A 288 -10.22 -18.45 24.29
CA HIS A 288 -8.79 -18.16 24.47
C HIS A 288 -7.85 -19.20 23.84
N LEU A 289 -8.34 -20.37 23.42
CA LEU A 289 -7.51 -21.36 22.75
C LEU A 289 -7.51 -21.18 21.23
N TRP A 290 -8.37 -20.32 20.67
CA TRP A 290 -8.56 -20.25 19.22
C TRP A 290 -7.31 -19.76 18.50
N ASP A 291 -6.55 -18.84 19.10
CA ASP A 291 -5.27 -18.37 18.55
C ASP A 291 -4.23 -19.51 18.50
N ASP A 292 -4.10 -20.30 19.56
CA ASP A 292 -3.17 -21.43 19.57
C ASP A 292 -3.63 -22.59 18.68
N LEU A 293 -4.93 -22.91 18.70
CA LEU A 293 -5.51 -23.98 17.90
C LEU A 293 -5.36 -23.69 16.41
N ALA A 294 -5.59 -22.46 15.96
CA ALA A 294 -5.41 -22.10 14.55
C ALA A 294 -3.96 -22.26 14.06
N ARG A 295 -2.96 -22.20 14.97
CA ARG A 295 -1.55 -22.51 14.66
C ARG A 295 -1.21 -23.99 14.74
N SER A 296 -2.10 -24.83 15.26
CA SER A 296 -1.83 -26.25 15.45
C SER A 296 -1.77 -27.00 14.12
N SER A 297 -0.97 -28.07 14.08
CA SER A 297 -0.91 -28.97 12.91
C SER A 297 -2.25 -29.65 12.61
N GLU A 298 -3.13 -29.80 13.59
CA GLU A 298 -4.47 -30.37 13.41
C GLU A 298 -5.37 -29.46 12.56
N LEU A 299 -5.27 -28.14 12.76
CA LEU A 299 -6.06 -27.15 12.00
C LEU A 299 -5.35 -26.60 10.78
N ALA A 300 -4.04 -26.83 10.62
CA ALA A 300 -3.26 -26.41 9.46
C ALA A 300 -3.91 -26.81 8.12
N ARG A 301 -4.54 -28.00 8.05
CA ARG A 301 -5.27 -28.48 6.86
C ARG A 301 -6.42 -27.57 6.42
N TYR A 302 -6.99 -26.77 7.31
CA TYR A 302 -8.04 -25.80 6.98
C TYR A 302 -7.48 -24.45 6.57
N GLY A 303 -6.16 -24.22 6.69
CA GLY A 303 -5.53 -22.98 6.26
C GLY A 303 -6.09 -21.73 6.93
N ILE A 304 -6.51 -21.84 8.20
CA ILE A 304 -6.93 -20.70 9.02
C ILE A 304 -5.69 -19.86 9.29
N THR A 305 -5.74 -18.57 8.97
CA THR A 305 -4.64 -17.63 9.19
C THR A 305 -5.00 -16.62 10.27
N GLN A 306 -4.00 -15.85 10.72
CA GLN A 306 -4.14 -14.90 11.81
C GLN A 306 -3.56 -13.56 11.41
N GLY A 307 -4.13 -12.48 11.90
CA GLY A 307 -3.56 -11.16 11.74
C GLY A 307 -4.14 -10.14 12.70
N ARG A 308 -3.87 -8.87 12.39
CA ARG A 308 -4.31 -7.71 13.18
C ARG A 308 -5.26 -6.79 12.41
N GLU A 309 -5.50 -7.07 11.13
CA GLU A 309 -6.38 -6.26 10.30
C GLU A 309 -7.81 -6.82 10.37
N PRO A 310 -8.81 -6.03 10.77
CA PRO A 310 -10.19 -6.48 10.75
C PRO A 310 -10.64 -6.69 9.31
N LEU A 311 -11.28 -7.82 9.04
CA LEU A 311 -11.91 -8.12 7.74
C LEU A 311 -13.33 -8.64 7.98
N PRO A 312 -14.33 -8.23 7.18
CA PRO A 312 -15.67 -8.78 7.32
C PRO A 312 -15.68 -10.31 7.21
N GLY A 313 -16.38 -10.98 8.11
CA GLY A 313 -16.40 -12.43 8.21
C GLY A 313 -15.17 -13.08 8.85
N SER A 314 -14.24 -12.30 9.39
CA SER A 314 -13.23 -12.82 10.33
C SER A 314 -13.84 -12.98 11.73
N VAL A 315 -13.13 -13.71 12.59
CA VAL A 315 -13.47 -13.81 14.01
C VAL A 315 -12.41 -13.07 14.81
N LEU A 316 -12.85 -12.11 15.60
CA LEU A 316 -12.02 -11.44 16.60
C LEU A 316 -11.88 -12.35 17.81
N VAL A 317 -10.65 -12.68 18.17
CA VAL A 317 -10.29 -13.44 19.37
C VAL A 317 -9.64 -12.48 20.35
N MET A 318 -10.19 -12.43 21.56
CA MET A 318 -9.65 -11.69 22.69
C MET A 318 -9.18 -12.69 23.74
N GLU A 319 -7.90 -12.63 24.07
CA GLU A 319 -7.27 -13.46 25.10
C GLU A 319 -7.74 -13.04 26.50
N ARG A 320 -7.47 -13.90 27.49
CA ARG A 320 -7.89 -13.72 28.89
C ARG A 320 -7.36 -12.43 29.53
N GLU A 321 -6.23 -11.94 29.02
CA GLU A 321 -5.59 -10.71 29.46
C GLU A 321 -6.20 -9.43 28.84
N HIS A 322 -7.10 -9.57 27.87
CA HIS A 322 -7.78 -8.44 27.26
C HIS A 322 -8.86 -7.87 28.19
N SER A 323 -8.92 -6.55 28.32
CA SER A 323 -9.80 -5.85 29.29
C SER A 323 -11.29 -6.14 29.17
N PHE A 324 -11.76 -6.49 27.98
CA PHE A 324 -13.16 -6.85 27.70
C PHE A 324 -13.45 -8.36 27.84
N ALA A 325 -12.43 -9.21 27.83
CA ALA A 325 -12.60 -10.65 27.79
C ALA A 325 -12.87 -11.26 29.17
N ASP A 326 -13.44 -12.46 29.20
CA ASP A 326 -13.51 -13.27 30.40
C ASP A 326 -12.11 -13.74 30.82
N ASP A 327 -11.82 -13.68 32.12
CA ASP A 327 -10.50 -13.95 32.68
C ASP A 327 -10.11 -15.43 32.70
N ILE A 328 -11.05 -16.33 32.40
CA ILE A 328 -10.83 -17.78 32.31
C ILE A 328 -10.98 -18.24 30.86
N TYR A 329 -12.03 -17.82 30.18
CA TYR A 329 -12.42 -18.38 28.89
C TYR A 329 -11.97 -17.56 27.68
N GLY A 330 -11.58 -16.30 27.86
CA GLY A 330 -11.38 -15.35 26.76
C GLY A 330 -12.72 -14.93 26.13
N HIS A 331 -12.68 -14.32 24.95
CA HIS A 331 -13.90 -13.95 24.22
C HIS A 331 -13.71 -14.00 22.70
N VAL A 332 -14.79 -14.28 21.96
CA VAL A 332 -14.80 -14.20 20.49
C VAL A 332 -15.97 -13.38 19.98
N MET A 333 -15.73 -12.61 18.92
CA MET A 333 -16.76 -11.84 18.23
C MET A 333 -16.69 -12.04 16.71
N TYR A 334 -17.83 -11.98 16.04
CA TYR A 334 -17.88 -12.03 14.58
C TYR A 334 -17.75 -10.61 14.02
N VAL A 335 -16.87 -10.40 13.05
CA VAL A 335 -16.74 -9.11 12.36
C VAL A 335 -17.78 -9.03 11.24
N GLU A 336 -18.81 -8.21 11.43
CA GLU A 336 -19.89 -8.04 10.45
C GLU A 336 -19.45 -7.18 9.27
N ARG A 337 -18.80 -6.05 9.57
CA ARG A 337 -18.27 -5.12 8.57
C ARG A 337 -17.15 -4.26 9.11
N VAL A 338 -16.39 -3.68 8.18
CA VAL A 338 -15.38 -2.66 8.44
C VAL A 338 -15.70 -1.47 7.55
N ASP A 339 -15.96 -0.32 8.15
CA ASP A 339 -16.27 0.90 7.40
C ASP A 339 -14.98 1.53 6.82
N ALA A 340 -15.12 2.43 5.85
CA ALA A 340 -13.99 3.06 5.18
C ALA A 340 -13.10 3.93 6.10
N ASP A 341 -13.64 4.37 7.24
CA ASP A 341 -12.91 5.11 8.27
C ASP A 341 -12.14 4.19 9.25
N GLY A 342 -12.22 2.87 9.06
CA GLY A 342 -11.60 1.87 9.92
C GLY A 342 -12.48 1.40 11.08
N SER A 343 -13.71 1.91 11.21
CA SER A 343 -14.63 1.46 12.26
C SER A 343 -14.99 -0.01 12.09
N VAL A 344 -14.73 -0.81 13.12
CA VAL A 344 -15.02 -2.25 13.13
C VAL A 344 -16.37 -2.48 13.80
N TRP A 345 -17.28 -3.16 13.08
CA TRP A 345 -18.59 -3.54 13.59
C TRP A 345 -18.61 -5.03 13.88
N VAL A 346 -18.95 -5.38 15.11
CA VAL A 346 -18.88 -6.75 15.64
C VAL A 346 -20.23 -7.18 16.18
N THR A 347 -20.43 -8.49 16.24
CA THR A 347 -21.56 -9.11 16.95
C THR A 347 -21.11 -10.31 17.78
N ASP A 348 -21.82 -10.57 18.86
CA ASP A 348 -21.60 -11.72 19.75
C ASP A 348 -22.91 -12.15 20.47
N ASN A 349 -22.79 -13.06 21.45
CA ASN A 349 -23.92 -13.55 22.25
C ASN A 349 -24.60 -12.47 23.12
N HIS A 350 -23.93 -11.37 23.44
CA HIS A 350 -24.48 -10.24 24.20
C HIS A 350 -24.97 -9.11 23.29
N HIS A 351 -24.46 -9.04 22.07
CA HIS A 351 -24.72 -8.03 21.06
C HIS A 351 -25.13 -8.70 19.74
N ALA A 352 -26.39 -9.15 19.67
CA ALA A 352 -26.94 -9.79 18.48
C ALA A 352 -27.12 -8.83 17.28
N GLU A 353 -27.20 -7.52 17.55
CA GLU A 353 -27.17 -6.47 16.53
C GLU A 353 -25.75 -5.87 16.43
N PRO A 354 -25.29 -5.45 15.24
CA PRO A 354 -23.93 -4.94 15.07
C PRO A 354 -23.66 -3.70 15.92
N VAL A 355 -22.59 -3.77 16.73
CA VAL A 355 -22.09 -2.66 17.54
C VAL A 355 -20.67 -2.29 17.13
N ARG A 356 -20.25 -1.05 17.37
CA ARG A 356 -18.85 -0.67 17.11
C ARG A 356 -17.97 -1.24 18.20
N LEU A 357 -16.84 -1.82 17.81
CA LEU A 357 -15.87 -2.36 18.77
C LEU A 357 -15.37 -1.28 19.75
N SER A 358 -15.19 -0.04 19.25
CA SER A 358 -14.81 1.12 20.05
C SER A 358 -15.82 1.51 21.14
N ASP A 359 -17.07 1.09 21.01
CA ASP A 359 -18.10 1.36 22.01
C ASP A 359 -18.08 0.32 23.15
N LEU A 360 -17.36 -0.80 22.93
CA LEU A 360 -17.22 -1.90 23.88
C LEU A 360 -15.89 -1.83 24.64
N THR A 361 -14.82 -1.41 23.97
CA THR A 361 -13.47 -1.35 24.54
C THR A 361 -12.61 -0.28 23.87
N ASP A 362 -11.70 0.30 24.65
CA ASP A 362 -10.66 1.21 24.16
C ASP A 362 -9.39 0.45 23.68
N GLU A 363 -9.30 -0.86 23.94
CA GLU A 363 -8.17 -1.71 23.60
C GLU A 363 -8.26 -2.26 22.16
N LEU A 364 -8.20 -1.35 21.18
CA LEU A 364 -8.46 -1.66 19.75
C LEU A 364 -7.26 -2.20 18.95
N ASP A 365 -6.05 -2.14 19.52
CA ASP A 365 -4.84 -2.73 18.94
C ASP A 365 -3.94 -3.22 20.08
N SER A 366 -4.13 -4.48 20.45
CA SER A 366 -3.44 -5.11 21.58
C SER A 366 -2.75 -6.41 21.17
N PRO A 367 -1.63 -6.79 21.82
CA PRO A 367 -1.07 -8.11 21.66
C PRO A 367 -2.06 -9.24 22.01
N ASN A 368 -3.04 -8.96 22.89
CA ASN A 368 -4.05 -9.90 23.39
C ASN A 368 -5.30 -9.98 22.48
N MET A 369 -5.23 -9.38 21.29
CA MET A 369 -6.32 -9.36 20.33
C MET A 369 -5.81 -9.79 18.95
N ARG A 370 -6.53 -10.72 18.31
CA ARG A 370 -6.20 -11.27 16.98
C ARG A 370 -7.44 -11.48 16.15
N TYR A 371 -7.31 -11.32 14.84
CA TYR A 371 -8.33 -11.72 13.89
C TYR A 371 -7.95 -13.06 13.28
N LEU A 372 -8.84 -14.04 13.36
CA LEU A 372 -8.74 -15.29 12.64
C LEU A 372 -9.45 -15.16 11.30
N TYR A 373 -8.72 -15.45 10.23
CA TYR A 373 -9.25 -15.44 8.88
C TYR A 373 -9.53 -16.87 8.42
N PHE A 374 -10.75 -17.08 8.00
CA PHE A 374 -11.23 -18.35 7.48
C PHE A 374 -11.36 -18.17 5.97
N SER A 375 -10.45 -18.75 5.20
CA SER A 375 -10.34 -18.50 3.75
C SER A 375 -11.64 -18.76 2.98
N TRP A 376 -12.53 -19.63 3.48
CA TRP A 376 -13.85 -19.93 2.92
C TRP A 376 -14.97 -18.96 3.32
N HIS A 377 -14.76 -18.08 4.29
CA HIS A 377 -15.81 -17.22 4.87
C HIS A 377 -15.43 -15.73 4.95
N THR A 378 -14.17 -15.42 5.26
CA THR A 378 -13.67 -14.05 5.37
C THR A 378 -13.67 -13.34 4.02
N ARG A 379 -14.10 -12.08 4.01
CA ARG A 379 -14.35 -11.24 2.84
C ARG A 379 -13.38 -10.06 2.79
N ILE A 380 -13.10 -9.55 1.59
CA ILE A 380 -12.14 -8.45 1.37
C ILE A 380 -12.72 -7.19 0.70
#